data_AF-A0A077FPW4-F1
#
_entry.id   AF-A0A077FPW4-F1
#
_cell.length_a   1.000
_cell.length_b   1.000
_cell.length_c   1.000
_cell.angle_alpha   90.00
_cell.angle_beta   90.00
_cell.angle_gamma   90.00
#
_symmetry.space_group_name_H-M   'P 1'
#
loop_
_entity.id
_entity.type
_entity.pdbx_description
1 polymer ?
#
loop_
_entity_poly.entity_id
_entity_poly.type
_entity_poly.pdbx_seq_one_letter_code
_entity_poly.pdbx_strand_id
1 'polypeptide(L)'
;MNNFTTKLIELLKPYHLLSHPFYEAWSCGALDIEILKSYACQYFQHVNAFPRYLSAIHTNCKDIKTRQVILDNLVDEEKGDENHPELWARFAEALGVTREELNTAEVSPETNNLVSTFFKLSQSSVAEGIGALFTYEYQVPSVAKSKIEGLAEFYGIAEERGTKFFTVHMSADEWHSEECANLLNQLTASEQEKAQEAALTAAKALWQFLDGMEKIRVLH
;
A
#
# COMPACT_ATOMS: atom_id res chain seq x y z
N MET A 1 5.63 -11.39 -25.59
CA MET A 1 5.28 -9.99 -25.82
C MET A 1 5.90 -9.20 -24.69
N ASN A 2 6.87 -8.31 -24.96
CA ASN A 2 7.48 -7.46 -23.92
C ASN A 2 6.47 -6.39 -23.52
N ASN A 3 5.69 -6.67 -22.48
CA ASN A 3 4.62 -5.82 -22.00
C ASN A 3 5.18 -4.64 -21.21
N PHE A 4 4.57 -3.45 -21.30
CA PHE A 4 5.06 -2.23 -20.62
C PHE A 4 5.24 -2.47 -19.11
N THR A 5 4.29 -3.17 -18.48
CA THR A 5 4.36 -3.53 -17.06
C THR A 5 5.61 -4.33 -16.69
N THR A 6 6.10 -5.23 -17.54
CA THR A 6 7.34 -5.98 -17.26
C THR A 6 8.53 -5.05 -17.13
N LYS A 7 8.65 -4.05 -18.01
CA LYS A 7 9.72 -3.03 -17.92
C LYS A 7 9.54 -2.16 -16.68
N LEU A 8 8.29 -1.80 -16.36
CA LEU A 8 7.99 -1.01 -15.17
C LEU A 8 8.41 -1.74 -13.89
N ILE A 9 8.11 -3.04 -13.77
CA ILE A 9 8.53 -3.86 -12.62
C ILE A 9 10.06 -3.85 -12.47
N GLU A 10 10.82 -4.01 -13.55
CA GLU A 10 12.29 -3.93 -13.49
C GLU A 10 12.79 -2.58 -12.96
N LEU A 11 12.13 -1.47 -13.31
CA LEU A 11 12.45 -0.14 -12.78
C LEU A 11 12.07 0.04 -11.31
N LEU A 12 11.04 -0.68 -10.85
CA LEU A 12 10.55 -0.60 -9.48
C LEU A 12 11.31 -1.52 -8.50
N LYS A 13 12.03 -2.55 -9.00
CA LYS A 13 12.81 -3.49 -8.18
C LYS A 13 13.71 -2.84 -7.11
N PRO A 14 14.48 -1.76 -7.40
CA PRO A 14 15.31 -1.12 -6.39
C PRO A 14 14.50 -0.51 -5.23
N TYR A 15 13.20 -0.30 -5.44
CA TYR A 15 12.25 0.25 -4.48
C TYR A 15 11.27 -0.81 -3.95
N HIS A 16 11.61 -2.10 -4.05
CA HIS A 16 10.78 -3.14 -3.45
C HIS A 16 10.76 -2.98 -1.92
N LEU A 17 9.59 -3.02 -1.28
CA LEU A 17 9.49 -2.76 0.16
C LEU A 17 10.25 -3.78 0.99
N LEU A 18 10.23 -5.06 0.59
CA LEU A 18 10.97 -6.12 1.29
C LEU A 18 12.50 -5.99 1.24
N SER A 19 13.06 -5.16 0.35
CA SER A 19 14.50 -4.88 0.36
C SER A 19 14.88 -3.64 1.17
N HIS A 20 13.91 -3.02 1.85
CA HIS A 20 14.17 -1.92 2.76
C HIS A 20 14.63 -2.46 4.13
N PRO A 21 15.64 -1.85 4.79
CA PRO A 21 16.15 -2.31 6.09
C PRO A 21 15.07 -2.54 7.17
N PHE A 22 14.04 -1.71 7.18
CA PHE A 22 12.86 -1.88 8.06
C PHE A 22 12.17 -3.25 7.90
N TYR A 23 11.95 -3.71 6.65
CA TYR A 23 11.33 -5.01 6.41
C TYR A 23 12.31 -6.18 6.55
N GLU A 24 13.61 -5.96 6.31
CA GLU A 24 14.63 -6.95 6.68
C GLU A 24 14.61 -7.19 8.21
N ALA A 25 14.55 -6.12 9.01
CA ALA A 25 14.41 -6.18 10.46
C ALA A 25 13.08 -6.85 10.89
N TRP A 26 11.98 -6.54 10.20
CA TRP A 26 10.70 -7.23 10.41
C TRP A 26 10.84 -8.75 10.23
N SER A 27 11.40 -9.16 9.09
CA SER A 27 11.48 -10.57 8.68
C SER A 27 12.38 -11.43 9.56
N CYS A 28 13.27 -10.83 10.36
CA CYS A 28 14.13 -11.53 11.30
C CYS A 28 13.77 -11.29 12.78
N GLY A 29 12.60 -10.69 13.05
CA GLY A 29 12.12 -10.46 14.42
C GLY A 29 12.89 -9.41 15.21
N ALA A 30 13.55 -8.46 14.51
CA ALA A 30 14.41 -7.44 15.11
C ALA A 30 13.71 -6.09 15.33
N LEU A 31 12.37 -6.04 15.30
CA LEU A 31 11.59 -4.84 15.63
C LEU A 31 11.02 -4.98 17.04
N ASP A 32 11.12 -3.92 17.84
CA ASP A 32 10.39 -3.87 19.11
C ASP A 32 8.88 -3.70 18.85
N ILE A 33 8.06 -4.21 19.77
CA ILE A 33 6.59 -4.10 19.66
C ILE A 33 6.13 -2.64 19.57
N GLU A 34 6.82 -1.70 20.22
CA GLU A 34 6.52 -0.26 20.15
C GLU A 34 6.79 0.34 18.75
N ILE A 35 7.78 -0.20 18.03
CA ILE A 35 8.05 0.17 16.64
C ILE A 35 6.94 -0.36 15.72
N LEU A 36 6.45 -1.58 15.98
CA LEU A 36 5.30 -2.14 15.25
C LEU A 36 4.01 -1.35 15.49
N LYS A 37 3.74 -0.94 16.73
CA LYS A 37 2.62 -0.06 17.07
C LYS A 37 2.73 1.28 16.32
N SER A 38 3.91 1.89 16.33
CA SER A 38 4.18 3.13 15.60
C SER A 38 3.94 2.95 14.09
N TYR A 39 4.42 1.85 13.51
CA TYR A 39 4.19 1.50 12.11
C TYR A 39 2.70 1.37 11.80
N ALA A 40 1.95 0.65 12.65
CA ALA A 40 0.51 0.45 12.47
C ALA A 40 -0.25 1.78 12.48
N CYS A 41 0.07 2.69 13.40
CA CYS A 41 -0.53 4.01 13.48
C CYS A 41 -0.23 4.89 12.25
N GLN A 42 1.04 4.91 11.82
CA GLN A 42 1.46 5.74 10.70
C GLN A 42 0.88 5.22 9.38
N TYR A 43 0.97 3.91 9.11
CA TYR A 43 0.50 3.33 7.86
C TYR A 43 -1.03 3.29 7.74
N PHE A 44 -1.74 3.30 8.86
CA PHE A 44 -3.21 3.43 8.86
C PHE A 44 -3.68 4.66 8.10
N GLN A 45 -2.93 5.76 8.11
CA GLN A 45 -3.28 6.97 7.36
C GLN A 45 -3.32 6.73 5.84
N HIS A 46 -2.43 5.88 5.34
CA HIS A 46 -2.42 5.49 3.93
C HIS A 46 -3.57 4.53 3.61
N VAL A 47 -3.78 3.50 4.44
CA VAL A 47 -4.88 2.53 4.26
C VAL A 47 -6.24 3.24 4.30
N ASN A 48 -6.46 4.11 5.29
CA ASN A 48 -7.69 4.88 5.43
C ASN A 48 -7.91 5.90 4.29
N ALA A 49 -6.85 6.30 3.59
CA ALA A 49 -6.94 7.20 2.44
C ALA A 49 -7.10 6.45 1.11
N PHE A 50 -6.76 5.16 1.04
CA PHE A 50 -6.69 4.38 -0.18
C PHE A 50 -7.99 4.36 -1.02
N PRO A 51 -9.19 4.15 -0.43
CA PRO A 51 -10.46 4.28 -1.15
C PRO A 51 -10.66 5.62 -1.87
N ARG A 52 -10.13 6.70 -1.27
CA ARG A 52 -10.26 8.05 -1.82
C ARG A 52 -9.29 8.31 -2.97
N TYR A 53 -8.17 7.59 -3.03
CA TYR A 53 -7.30 7.59 -4.21
C TYR A 53 -8.05 7.00 -5.41
N LEU A 54 -8.64 5.82 -5.23
CA LEU A 54 -9.46 5.15 -6.24
C LEU A 54 -10.62 6.05 -6.70
N SER A 55 -11.33 6.67 -5.76
CA SER A 55 -12.42 7.61 -6.06
C SER A 55 -11.96 8.82 -6.88
N ALA A 56 -10.77 9.36 -6.60
CA ALA A 56 -10.22 10.48 -7.37
C ALA A 56 -9.90 10.06 -8.82
N ILE A 57 -9.30 8.89 -9.01
CA ILE A 57 -8.99 8.34 -10.34
C ILE A 57 -10.29 8.06 -11.10
N HIS A 58 -11.26 7.42 -10.44
CA HIS A 58 -12.58 7.13 -10.99
C HIS A 58 -13.29 8.40 -11.47
N THR A 59 -13.28 9.47 -10.67
CA THR A 59 -13.89 10.76 -11.00
C THR A 59 -13.29 11.40 -12.25
N ASN A 60 -11.97 11.26 -12.43
CA ASN A 60 -11.25 11.81 -13.57
C ASN A 60 -11.32 10.92 -14.82
N CYS A 61 -11.82 9.68 -14.70
CA CYS A 61 -11.82 8.70 -15.78
C CYS A 61 -13.10 8.74 -16.63
N LYS A 62 -12.95 9.02 -17.93
CA LYS A 62 -14.07 9.03 -18.88
C LYS A 62 -14.42 7.65 -19.43
N ASP A 63 -13.44 6.74 -19.49
CA ASP A 63 -13.65 5.39 -20.01
C ASP A 63 -14.43 4.51 -19.03
N ILE A 64 -15.50 3.88 -19.50
CA ILE A 64 -16.38 3.08 -18.64
C ILE A 64 -15.71 1.79 -18.17
N LYS A 65 -14.87 1.16 -18.99
CA LYS A 65 -14.23 -0.12 -18.62
C LYS A 65 -13.18 0.11 -17.54
N THR A 66 -12.35 1.15 -17.70
CA THR A 66 -11.41 1.55 -16.65
C THR A 66 -12.13 1.94 -15.36
N ARG A 67 -13.25 2.67 -15.44
CA ARG A 67 -14.05 2.98 -14.24
C ARG A 67 -14.60 1.74 -13.54
N GLN A 68 -15.00 0.71 -14.29
CA GLN A 68 -15.49 -0.54 -13.69
C GLN A 68 -14.39 -1.25 -12.90
N VAL A 69 -13.19 -1.35 -13.46
CA VAL A 69 -12.03 -1.93 -12.75
C VAL A 69 -11.73 -1.16 -11.45
N ILE A 70 -11.70 0.18 -11.51
CA ILE A 70 -11.45 1.02 -10.32
C ILE A 70 -12.59 0.88 -9.30
N LEU A 71 -13.84 0.73 -9.77
CA LEU A 71 -15.01 0.57 -8.90
C LEU A 71 -14.99 -0.77 -8.17
N ASP A 72 -14.63 -1.86 -8.85
CA ASP A 72 -14.53 -3.18 -8.23
C ASP A 72 -13.48 -3.15 -7.11
N ASN A 73 -12.32 -2.57 -7.39
CA ASN A 73 -11.27 -2.35 -6.39
C ASN A 73 -11.76 -1.46 -5.22
N LEU A 74 -12.44 -0.34 -5.49
CA LEU A 74 -13.01 0.52 -4.46
C LEU A 74 -14.03 -0.22 -3.57
N VAL A 75 -14.82 -1.11 -4.16
CA VAL A 75 -15.78 -1.93 -3.42
C VAL A 75 -15.05 -2.87 -2.45
N ASP A 76 -13.99 -3.54 -2.90
CA ASP A 76 -13.20 -4.44 -2.06
C ASP A 76 -12.51 -3.67 -0.92
N GLU A 77 -12.01 -2.46 -1.19
CA GLU A 77 -11.33 -1.62 -0.21
C GLU A 77 -12.27 -1.03 0.87
N GLU A 78 -13.48 -0.60 0.51
CA GLU A 78 -14.30 0.28 1.36
C GLU A 78 -15.65 -0.30 1.81
N LYS A 79 -16.20 -1.30 1.11
CA LYS A 79 -17.58 -1.74 1.33
C LYS A 79 -17.71 -2.77 2.46
N GLY A 80 -18.66 -2.53 3.35
CA GLY A 80 -19.09 -3.49 4.37
C GLY A 80 -18.30 -3.42 5.67
N ASP A 81 -18.59 -4.33 6.60
CA ASP A 81 -18.05 -4.32 7.97
C ASP A 81 -16.62 -4.87 8.08
N GLU A 82 -16.08 -5.37 6.97
CA GLU A 82 -14.72 -5.90 6.85
C GLU A 82 -13.92 -5.18 5.76
N ASN A 83 -14.20 -3.90 5.57
CA ASN A 83 -13.38 -3.03 4.73
C ASN A 83 -11.93 -2.96 5.23
N HIS A 84 -11.01 -2.59 4.34
CA HIS A 84 -9.58 -2.63 4.60
C HIS A 84 -9.13 -1.71 5.76
N PRO A 85 -9.65 -0.47 5.91
CA PRO A 85 -9.37 0.35 7.09
C PRO A 85 -9.78 -0.33 8.41
N GLU A 86 -10.94 -0.97 8.48
CA GLU A 86 -11.39 -1.70 9.66
C GLU A 86 -10.49 -2.91 9.96
N LEU A 87 -10.13 -3.69 8.93
CA LEU A 87 -9.22 -4.82 9.10
C LEU A 87 -7.82 -4.39 9.59
N TRP A 88 -7.32 -3.25 9.09
CA TRP A 88 -6.06 -2.69 9.58
C TRP A 88 -6.16 -2.23 11.03
N ALA A 89 -7.28 -1.63 11.42
CA ALA A 89 -7.48 -1.21 12.80
C ALA A 89 -7.55 -2.40 13.76
N ARG A 90 -8.09 -3.56 13.35
CA ARG A 90 -8.01 -4.81 14.12
C ARG A 90 -6.58 -5.33 14.24
N PHE A 91 -5.76 -5.18 13.20
CA PHE A 91 -4.32 -5.46 13.29
C PHE A 91 -3.62 -4.56 14.31
N ALA A 92 -3.93 -3.25 14.32
CA ALA A 92 -3.39 -2.34 15.33
C ALA A 92 -3.84 -2.72 16.75
N GLU A 93 -5.10 -3.14 16.94
CA GLU A 93 -5.60 -3.67 18.22
C GLU A 93 -4.84 -4.91 18.69
N ALA A 94 -4.49 -5.83 17.78
CA ALA A 94 -3.70 -7.02 18.10
C ALA A 94 -2.28 -6.69 18.58
N LEU A 95 -1.72 -5.55 18.15
CA LEU A 95 -0.46 -5.00 18.65
C LEU A 95 -0.64 -4.25 19.99
N GLY A 96 -1.87 -4.07 20.47
CA GLY A 96 -2.19 -3.33 21.69
C GLY A 96 -2.41 -1.83 21.50
N VAL A 97 -2.64 -1.35 20.27
CA VAL A 97 -3.03 0.04 19.98
C VAL A 97 -4.54 0.18 20.13
N THR A 98 -4.98 1.19 20.88
CA THR A 98 -6.41 1.50 21.01
C THR A 98 -6.94 2.23 19.77
N ARG A 99 -8.27 2.15 19.55
CA ARG A 99 -8.92 2.92 18.47
C ARG A 99 -8.74 4.42 18.61
N GLU A 100 -8.68 4.94 19.84
CA GLU A 100 -8.43 6.36 20.09
C GLU A 100 -7.02 6.73 19.61
N GLU A 101 -5.99 6.02 20.09
CA GLU A 101 -4.60 6.24 19.68
C GLU A 101 -4.41 6.15 18.17
N LEU A 102 -5.04 5.17 17.52
CA LEU A 102 -4.98 4.99 16.06
C LEU A 102 -5.54 6.20 15.30
N ASN A 103 -6.66 6.75 15.77
CA ASN A 103 -7.37 7.86 15.11
C ASN A 103 -6.75 9.23 15.43
N THR A 104 -6.09 9.38 16.57
CA THR A 104 -5.49 10.64 17.02
C THR A 104 -3.97 10.65 16.92
N ALA A 105 -3.35 9.63 16.34
CA ALA A 105 -1.91 9.55 16.18
C ALA A 105 -1.37 10.79 15.44
N GLU A 106 -0.30 11.39 15.98
CA GLU A 106 0.43 12.44 15.28
C GLU A 106 1.07 11.85 14.01
N VAL A 107 0.79 12.47 12.87
CA VAL A 107 1.25 11.98 11.57
C VAL A 107 2.63 12.52 11.26
N SER A 108 3.58 11.64 10.97
CA SER A 108 4.96 12.04 10.64
C SER A 108 5.03 12.81 9.31
N PRO A 109 6.09 13.61 9.09
CA PRO A 109 6.31 14.25 7.80
C PRO A 109 6.37 13.25 6.63
N GLU A 110 7.00 12.09 6.84
CA GLU A 110 7.12 11.03 5.84
C GLU A 110 5.76 10.39 5.52
N THR A 111 4.90 10.18 6.52
CA THR A 111 3.53 9.69 6.29
C THR A 111 2.66 10.73 5.58
N ASN A 112 2.76 12.00 5.95
CA ASN A 112 2.09 13.09 5.24
C ASN A 112 2.54 13.18 3.78
N ASN A 113 3.84 13.01 3.52
CA ASN A 113 4.39 12.97 2.17
C ASN A 113 3.85 11.78 1.37
N LEU A 114 3.77 10.59 1.97
CA LEU A 114 3.16 9.41 1.33
C LEU A 114 1.71 9.70 0.92
N VAL A 115 0.87 10.11 1.87
CA VAL A 115 -0.57 10.32 1.62
C VAL A 115 -0.81 11.43 0.60
N SER A 116 -0.08 12.55 0.72
CA SER A 116 -0.21 13.68 -0.21
C SER A 116 0.29 13.35 -1.62
N THR A 117 1.34 12.53 -1.75
CA THR A 117 1.84 12.06 -3.04
C THR A 117 0.80 11.22 -3.75
N PHE A 118 0.21 10.23 -3.08
CA PHE A 118 -0.84 9.39 -3.67
C PHE A 118 -2.08 10.19 -4.07
N PHE A 119 -2.53 11.14 -3.24
CA PHE A 119 -3.62 12.04 -3.62
C PHE A 119 -3.27 12.86 -4.87
N LYS A 120 -2.09 13.47 -4.90
CA LYS A 120 -1.66 14.28 -6.04
C LYS A 120 -1.66 13.47 -7.33
N LEU A 121 -1.02 12.30 -7.34
CA LEU A 121 -0.95 11.43 -8.53
C LEU A 121 -2.34 10.97 -8.98
N SER A 122 -3.19 10.58 -8.03
CA SER A 122 -4.57 10.14 -8.29
C SER A 122 -5.46 11.26 -8.86
N GLN A 123 -5.18 12.51 -8.51
CA GLN A 123 -5.91 13.69 -8.97
C GLN A 123 -5.36 14.27 -10.29
N SER A 124 -4.09 14.03 -10.63
CA SER A 124 -3.43 14.60 -11.81
C SER A 124 -3.98 14.04 -13.13
N SER A 125 -3.93 12.72 -13.30
CA SER A 125 -4.44 12.04 -14.49
C SER A 125 -4.71 10.56 -14.22
N VAL A 126 -5.54 9.94 -15.06
CA VAL A 126 -5.85 8.50 -14.96
C VAL A 126 -4.58 7.65 -15.07
N ALA A 127 -3.69 7.99 -16.01
CA ALA A 127 -2.43 7.27 -16.21
C ALA A 127 -1.50 7.37 -14.99
N GLU A 128 -1.34 8.56 -14.41
CA GLU A 128 -0.53 8.74 -13.20
C GLU A 128 -1.13 8.02 -11.99
N GLY A 129 -2.46 8.10 -11.83
CA GLY A 129 -3.18 7.38 -10.79
C GLY A 129 -3.00 5.86 -10.86
N ILE A 130 -3.23 5.28 -12.04
CA ILE A 130 -3.05 3.83 -12.25
C ILE A 130 -1.58 3.43 -12.05
N GLY A 131 -0.63 4.25 -12.49
CA GLY A 131 0.80 4.03 -12.22
C GLY A 131 1.12 3.97 -10.73
N ALA A 132 0.54 4.87 -9.93
CA ALA A 132 0.70 4.89 -8.48
C ALA A 132 0.04 3.68 -7.79
N LEU A 133 -1.19 3.32 -8.20
CA LEU A 133 -1.91 2.13 -7.69
C LEU A 133 -1.13 0.85 -7.97
N PHE A 134 -0.71 0.66 -9.22
CA PHE A 134 0.04 -0.52 -9.63
C PHE A 134 1.30 -0.70 -8.77
N THR A 135 2.06 0.38 -8.52
CA THR A 135 3.25 0.36 -7.66
C THR A 135 2.97 -0.15 -6.25
N TYR A 136 1.82 0.17 -5.69
CA TYR A 136 1.42 -0.34 -4.39
C TYR A 136 1.02 -1.83 -4.51
N GLU A 137 0.02 -2.13 -5.32
CA GLU A 137 -0.65 -3.43 -5.42
C GLU A 137 0.28 -4.57 -5.83
N TYR A 138 1.25 -4.34 -6.73
CA TYR A 138 2.15 -5.42 -7.16
C TYR A 138 3.06 -5.94 -6.02
N GLN A 139 3.29 -5.12 -4.99
CA GLN A 139 4.16 -5.48 -3.87
C GLN A 139 3.39 -6.15 -2.73
N VAL A 140 2.11 -5.79 -2.56
CA VAL A 140 1.33 -6.13 -1.37
C VAL A 140 1.26 -7.64 -1.13
N PRO A 141 1.04 -8.55 -2.11
CA PRO A 141 0.96 -9.98 -1.82
C PRO A 141 2.21 -10.52 -1.10
N SER A 142 3.40 -10.15 -1.60
CA SER A 142 4.67 -10.60 -1.02
C SER A 142 4.92 -9.98 0.36
N VAL A 143 4.56 -8.70 0.53
CA VAL A 143 4.70 -7.97 1.79
C VAL A 143 3.72 -8.51 2.83
N ALA A 144 2.47 -8.75 2.47
CA ALA A 144 1.44 -9.32 3.34
C ALA A 144 1.85 -10.71 3.83
N LYS A 145 2.37 -11.57 2.94
CA LYS A 145 2.91 -12.87 3.31
C LYS A 145 4.03 -12.75 4.35
N SER A 146 5.05 -11.93 4.07
CA SER A 146 6.17 -11.71 5.01
C SER A 146 5.70 -11.14 6.36
N LYS A 147 4.68 -10.28 6.34
CA LYS A 147 4.07 -9.75 7.58
C LYS A 147 3.42 -10.83 8.42
N ILE A 148 2.57 -11.68 7.83
CA ILE A 148 1.91 -12.76 8.57
C ILE A 148 2.94 -13.73 9.16
N GLU A 149 3.93 -14.13 8.37
CA GLU A 149 4.99 -15.04 8.80
C GLU A 149 5.76 -14.45 9.99
N GLY A 150 6.19 -13.19 9.90
CA GLY A 150 6.90 -12.52 10.99
C GLY A 150 6.05 -12.27 12.24
N LEU A 151 4.78 -11.90 12.08
CA LEU A 151 3.83 -11.69 13.20
C LEU A 151 3.63 -12.97 14.01
N ALA A 152 3.43 -14.09 13.32
CA ALA A 152 3.24 -15.39 13.95
C ALA A 152 4.53 -15.89 14.62
N GLU A 153 5.67 -15.80 13.92
CA GLU A 153 6.93 -16.37 14.40
C GLU A 153 7.55 -15.59 15.57
N PHE A 154 7.56 -14.25 15.51
CA PHE A 154 8.34 -13.43 16.44
C PHE A 154 7.49 -12.69 17.48
N TYR A 155 6.20 -12.45 17.20
CA TYR A 155 5.34 -11.60 18.05
C TYR A 155 4.14 -12.34 18.64
N GLY A 156 3.94 -13.62 18.27
CA GLY A 156 2.83 -14.43 18.77
C GLY A 156 1.45 -13.98 18.29
N ILE A 157 1.39 -13.17 17.23
CA ILE A 157 0.15 -12.66 16.63
C ILE A 157 -0.19 -13.54 15.44
N ALA A 158 -1.16 -14.43 15.62
CA ALA A 158 -1.56 -15.42 14.62
C ALA A 158 -3.08 -15.61 14.55
N GLU A 159 -3.82 -14.96 15.43
CA GLU A 159 -5.27 -14.99 15.42
C GLU A 159 -5.83 -14.31 14.18
N GLU A 160 -6.89 -14.89 13.62
CA GLU A 160 -7.50 -14.40 12.38
C GLU A 160 -7.89 -12.91 12.50
N ARG A 161 -8.42 -12.49 13.65
CA ARG A 161 -8.86 -11.10 13.85
C ARG A 161 -7.75 -10.07 13.59
N GLY A 162 -6.52 -10.32 14.05
CA GLY A 162 -5.38 -9.42 13.88
C GLY A 162 -4.61 -9.60 12.57
N THR A 163 -4.79 -10.73 11.88
CA THR A 163 -4.04 -11.07 10.66
C THR A 163 -4.86 -10.99 9.37
N LYS A 164 -6.19 -10.88 9.47
CA LYS A 164 -7.12 -10.92 8.33
C LYS A 164 -6.84 -9.88 7.25
N PHE A 165 -6.40 -8.67 7.62
CA PHE A 165 -5.96 -7.65 6.64
C PHE A 165 -4.95 -8.25 5.66
N PHE A 166 -3.91 -8.91 6.18
CA PHE A 166 -2.86 -9.47 5.34
C PHE A 166 -3.35 -10.70 4.56
N THR A 167 -4.20 -11.53 5.16
CA THR A 167 -4.74 -12.72 4.47
C THR A 167 -5.59 -12.33 3.26
N VAL A 168 -6.42 -11.28 3.37
CA VAL A 168 -7.22 -10.81 2.22
C VAL A 168 -6.33 -10.21 1.13
N HIS A 169 -5.32 -9.43 1.49
CA HIS A 169 -4.38 -8.82 0.52
C HIS A 169 -3.43 -9.84 -0.14
N MET A 170 -3.19 -11.00 0.47
CA MET A 170 -2.47 -12.08 -0.20
C MET A 170 -3.21 -12.65 -1.41
N SER A 171 -4.56 -12.61 -1.42
CA SER A 171 -5.37 -13.18 -2.50
C SER A 171 -6.02 -12.13 -3.40
N ALA A 172 -6.49 -11.00 -2.83
CA ALA A 172 -7.16 -9.94 -3.57
C ALA A 172 -6.19 -9.18 -4.49
N ASP A 173 -4.96 -8.93 -4.03
CA ASP A 173 -4.05 -8.05 -4.78
C ASP A 173 -3.36 -8.73 -5.97
N GLU A 174 -3.37 -10.06 -6.08
CA GLU A 174 -2.97 -10.72 -7.32
C GLU A 174 -3.90 -10.32 -8.47
N TRP A 175 -5.21 -10.26 -8.19
CA TRP A 175 -6.22 -9.84 -9.15
C TRP A 175 -6.13 -8.33 -9.45
N HIS A 176 -6.02 -7.49 -8.41
CA HIS A 176 -5.87 -6.04 -8.60
C HIS A 176 -4.62 -5.70 -9.40
N SER A 177 -3.49 -6.34 -9.10
CA SER A 177 -2.23 -6.14 -9.84
C SER A 177 -2.36 -6.54 -11.30
N GLU A 178 -3.07 -7.64 -11.61
CA GLU A 178 -3.33 -8.06 -12.99
C GLU A 178 -4.21 -7.05 -13.74
N GLU A 179 -5.29 -6.58 -13.12
CA GLU A 179 -6.19 -5.61 -13.75
C GLU A 179 -5.53 -4.23 -13.94
N CYS A 180 -4.78 -3.75 -12.94
CA CYS A 180 -3.97 -2.55 -13.07
C CYS A 180 -2.90 -2.70 -14.16
N ALA A 181 -2.24 -3.86 -14.25
CA ALA A 181 -1.32 -4.15 -15.35
C ALA A 181 -2.05 -4.11 -16.71
N ASN A 182 -3.22 -4.72 -16.82
CA ASN A 182 -4.02 -4.72 -18.04
C ASN A 182 -4.38 -3.28 -18.48
N LEU A 183 -4.74 -2.41 -17.54
CA LEU A 183 -4.99 -1.00 -17.81
C LEU A 183 -3.72 -0.28 -18.29
N LEU A 184 -2.59 -0.45 -17.60
CA LEU A 184 -1.31 0.16 -17.97
C LEU A 184 -0.84 -0.21 -19.38
N ASN A 185 -1.07 -1.46 -19.78
CA ASN A 185 -0.64 -1.95 -21.09
C ASN A 185 -1.54 -1.48 -22.24
N GLN A 186 -2.76 -1.02 -21.93
CA GLN A 186 -3.69 -0.42 -22.89
C GLN A 186 -3.48 1.10 -23.08
N LEU A 187 -2.73 1.74 -22.19
CA LEU A 187 -2.38 3.16 -22.30
C LEU A 187 -1.58 3.45 -23.57
N THR A 188 -1.72 4.67 -24.09
CA THR A 188 -0.85 5.16 -25.16
C THR A 188 0.59 5.31 -24.66
N ALA A 189 1.57 5.37 -25.57
CA ALA A 189 2.98 5.53 -25.19
C ALA A 189 3.23 6.76 -24.29
N SER A 190 2.57 7.90 -24.57
CA SER A 190 2.70 9.11 -23.75
C SER A 190 2.05 8.97 -22.37
N GLU A 191 0.96 8.21 -22.26
CA GLU A 191 0.35 7.90 -20.97
C GLU A 191 1.18 6.89 -20.17
N GLN A 192 1.81 5.92 -20.84
CA GLN A 192 2.75 4.98 -20.23
C GLN A 192 3.96 5.69 -19.62
N GLU A 193 4.51 6.71 -20.29
CA GLU A 193 5.58 7.55 -19.73
C GLU A 193 5.14 8.23 -18.43
N LYS A 194 3.94 8.85 -18.43
CA LYS A 194 3.37 9.47 -17.22
C LYS A 194 3.13 8.45 -16.10
N ALA A 195 2.58 7.29 -16.43
CA ALA A 195 2.34 6.22 -15.48
C ALA A 195 3.64 5.70 -14.87
N GLN A 196 4.71 5.57 -15.67
CA GLN A 196 6.03 5.16 -15.19
C GLN A 196 6.63 6.20 -14.23
N GLU A 197 6.56 7.49 -14.55
CA GLU A 197 7.05 8.56 -13.66
C GLU A 197 6.27 8.63 -12.34
N ALA A 198 4.94 8.48 -12.41
CA ALA A 198 4.09 8.42 -11.24
C ALA A 198 4.39 7.18 -10.38
N ALA A 199 4.53 6.02 -11.01
CA ALA A 199 4.88 4.77 -10.34
C ALA A 199 6.21 4.88 -9.57
N LEU A 200 7.23 5.48 -10.17
CA LEU A 200 8.52 5.73 -9.51
C LEU A 200 8.42 6.74 -8.38
N THR A 201 7.61 7.79 -8.56
CA THR A 201 7.32 8.78 -7.50
C THR A 201 6.63 8.12 -6.31
N ALA A 202 5.61 7.30 -6.55
CA ALA A 202 4.90 6.55 -5.52
C ALA A 202 5.82 5.56 -4.79
N ALA A 203 6.69 4.86 -5.51
CA ALA A 203 7.63 3.90 -4.93
C ALA A 203 8.61 4.60 -3.97
N LYS A 204 9.13 5.76 -4.39
CA LYS A 204 10.00 6.59 -3.54
C LYS A 204 9.27 7.11 -2.30
N ALA A 205 8.00 7.49 -2.41
CA ALA A 205 7.22 7.95 -1.25
C ALA A 205 6.97 6.82 -0.24
N LEU A 206 6.71 5.58 -0.72
CA LEU A 206 6.63 4.40 0.15
C LEU A 206 7.97 4.08 0.82
N TRP A 207 9.08 4.20 0.09
CA TRP A 207 10.43 4.04 0.66
C TRP A 207 10.74 5.10 1.72
N GLN A 208 10.42 6.36 1.44
CA GLN A 208 10.61 7.45 2.40
C GLN A 208 9.75 7.28 3.65
N PHE A 209 8.54 6.72 3.52
CA PHE A 209 7.75 6.31 4.67
C PHE A 209 8.52 5.32 5.56
N LEU A 210 9.16 4.31 4.96
CA LEU A 210 9.96 3.33 5.70
C LEU A 210 11.27 3.94 6.25
N ASP A 211 11.88 4.90 5.57
CA ASP A 211 13.00 5.69 6.13
C ASP A 211 12.58 6.39 7.43
N GLY A 212 11.36 6.95 7.46
CA GLY A 212 10.77 7.54 8.65
C GLY A 212 10.63 6.53 9.79
N MET A 213 10.15 5.32 9.49
CA MET A 213 10.04 4.24 10.48
C MET A 213 11.39 3.73 10.97
N GLU A 214 12.38 3.69 10.09
CA GLU A 214 13.75 3.29 10.44
C GLU A 214 14.41 4.31 11.38
N LYS A 215 14.16 5.61 11.19
CA LYS A 215 14.63 6.64 12.13
C LYS A 215 14.05 6.42 13.53
N ILE A 216 12.77 6.05 13.64
CA ILE A 216 12.14 5.73 14.93
C ILE A 216 12.82 4.51 15.55
N ARG A 217 13.09 3.47 14.75
CA ARG A 217 13.76 2.24 15.20
C ARG A 217 15.17 2.49 15.75
N VAL A 218 15.97 3.35 15.11
CA VAL A 218 17.36 3.61 15.52
C VAL A 218 17.45 4.53 16.75
N LEU A 219 16.40 5.30 17.03
CA LEU A 219 16.34 6.18 18.20
C LEU A 219 15.81 5.49 19.47
N HIS A 220 15.22 4.30 19.32
CA HIS A 220 14.71 3.45 20.40
C HIS A 220 15.82 2.53 20.92
#